data_AF-A0A8T4GB54-F1
#
_entry.id   AF-A0A8T4GB54-F1
#
_cell.length_a   1.000
_cell.length_b   1.000
_cell.length_c   1.000
_cell.angle_alpha   90.00
_cell.angle_beta   90.00
_cell.angle_gamma   90.00
#
_symmetry.space_group_name_H-M   'P 1'
#
loop_
_entity.id
_entity.type
_entity.pdbx_description
1 polymer ?
#
loop_
_entity_poly.entity_id
_entity_poly.type
_entity_poly.pdbx_seq_one_letter_code
_entity_poly.pdbx_strand_id
1 'polypeptide(L)'
;MKILAITASERKNGNSELAAKYIAKKLNADLEILRLTKMRIEPCKACYACLYGKECEIDDDVDEILTKIDESDAVIISSPVYFLDATSKLKALLDRAFLALQHMDSFSRKKCVVLTHHGFAEGRGWASATHLMLARALCLNVLANIEIHATLPAEVVAKKENVEKLDLAAESLLSGEKYVADGQCPVCLNTVFRCSGDKLVCPLCLSELDKNLSVLKEGKWWLSREWFEEHFFKELLELKEEFKRRKGELKRAAEWLL
;
A
#
# COMPACT_ATOMS: atom_id res chain seq x y z
N MET A 1 20.95 0.61 -9.79
CA MET A 1 19.65 0.67 -9.10
C MET A 1 18.86 -0.58 -9.44
N LYS A 2 18.51 -1.39 -8.44
CA LYS A 2 17.62 -2.55 -8.55
C LYS A 2 16.20 -2.12 -8.21
N ILE A 3 15.28 -2.28 -9.15
CA ILE A 3 13.84 -2.04 -8.94
C ILE A 3 13.14 -3.39 -8.79
N LEU A 4 12.34 -3.51 -7.73
CA LEU A 4 11.36 -4.59 -7.62
C LEU A 4 9.98 -4.07 -8.05
N ALA A 5 9.42 -4.66 -9.11
CA ALA A 5 8.02 -4.45 -9.47
C ALA A 5 7.13 -5.55 -8.91
N ILE A 6 6.22 -5.19 -8.00
CA ILE A 6 5.20 -6.08 -7.44
C ILE A 6 3.91 -5.88 -8.24
N THR A 7 3.40 -6.95 -8.84
CA THR A 7 2.16 -6.93 -9.61
C THR A 7 1.23 -8.06 -9.25
N ALA A 8 -0.08 -7.78 -9.25
CA ALA A 8 -1.15 -8.77 -9.12
C ALA A 8 -1.89 -9.02 -10.45
N SER A 9 -1.29 -8.64 -11.58
CA SER A 9 -1.80 -8.99 -12.91
C SER A 9 -1.54 -10.47 -13.23
N GLU A 10 -2.55 -11.17 -13.74
CA GLU A 10 -2.37 -12.51 -14.35
C GLU A 10 -1.66 -12.46 -15.71
N ARG A 11 -1.71 -11.30 -16.38
CA ARG A 11 -1.20 -11.13 -17.73
C ARG A 11 0.29 -10.80 -17.72
N LYS A 12 1.10 -11.75 -18.20
CA LYS A 12 2.50 -11.50 -18.57
C LYS A 12 2.54 -10.46 -19.69
N ASN A 13 3.44 -9.48 -19.60
CA ASN A 13 3.51 -8.34 -20.52
C ASN A 13 2.19 -7.55 -20.64
N GLY A 14 1.32 -7.61 -19.62
CA GLY A 14 0.15 -6.74 -19.53
C GLY A 14 0.51 -5.31 -19.13
N ASN A 15 -0.49 -4.42 -19.07
CA ASN A 15 -0.29 -3.01 -18.77
C ASN A 15 0.50 -2.76 -17.47
N SER A 16 0.24 -3.54 -16.41
CA SER A 16 0.97 -3.42 -15.16
C SER A 16 2.47 -3.72 -15.28
N GLU A 17 2.86 -4.75 -16.02
CA GLU A 17 4.28 -5.08 -16.25
C GLU A 17 4.94 -4.12 -17.23
N LEU A 18 4.24 -3.72 -18.30
CA LEU A 18 4.77 -2.79 -19.28
C LEU A 18 5.07 -1.43 -18.68
N ALA A 19 4.23 -0.95 -17.75
CA ALA A 19 4.49 0.27 -16.99
C ALA A 19 5.80 0.18 -16.19
N ALA A 20 6.00 -0.90 -15.44
CA ALA A 20 7.23 -1.10 -14.67
C ALA A 20 8.47 -1.23 -15.57
N LYS A 21 8.35 -1.97 -16.68
CA LYS A 21 9.41 -2.10 -17.70
C LYS A 21 9.77 -0.76 -18.33
N TYR A 22 8.79 0.08 -18.63
CA TYR A 22 9.02 1.42 -19.17
C TYR A 22 9.83 2.27 -18.18
N ILE A 23 9.39 2.35 -16.92
CA ILE A 23 10.06 3.13 -15.87
C ILE A 23 11.49 2.64 -15.66
N ALA A 24 11.70 1.33 -15.51
CA ALA A 24 13.03 0.77 -15.34
C ALA A 24 13.95 1.06 -16.54
N LYS A 25 13.44 0.92 -17.77
CA LYS A 25 14.18 1.26 -18.99
C LYS A 25 14.56 2.74 -19.02
N LYS A 26 13.64 3.63 -18.64
CA LYS A 26 13.88 5.09 -18.60
C LYS A 26 14.99 5.44 -17.61
N LEU A 27 15.05 4.74 -16.48
CA LEU A 27 16.04 4.95 -15.42
C LEU A 27 17.32 4.12 -15.59
N ASN A 28 17.44 3.35 -16.68
CA ASN A 28 18.53 2.39 -16.91
C ASN A 28 18.77 1.47 -15.69
N ALA A 29 17.67 0.99 -15.09
CA ALA A 29 17.66 0.20 -13.87
C ALA A 29 17.54 -1.30 -14.16
N ASP A 30 18.10 -2.11 -13.26
CA ASP A 30 17.83 -3.54 -13.25
C ASP A 30 16.43 -3.79 -12.68
N LEU A 31 15.62 -4.62 -13.34
CA LEU A 31 14.21 -4.81 -13.01
C LEU A 31 13.91 -6.28 -12.72
N GLU A 32 13.45 -6.53 -11.51
CA GLU A 32 12.81 -7.79 -11.15
C GLU A 32 11.28 -7.62 -11.11
N ILE A 33 10.53 -8.55 -11.70
CA ILE A 33 9.06 -8.54 -11.67
C ILE A 33 8.55 -9.70 -10.82
N LEU A 34 7.98 -9.38 -9.67
CA LEU A 34 7.31 -10.30 -8.75
C LEU A 34 5.81 -10.31 -9.02
N ARG A 35 5.28 -11.49 -9.38
CA ARG A 35 3.86 -11.69 -9.69
C ARG A 35 3.16 -12.36 -8.52
N LEU A 36 2.37 -11.62 -7.76
CA LEU A 36 1.60 -12.15 -6.61
C LEU A 36 0.65 -13.28 -7.03
N THR A 37 0.20 -13.29 -8.28
CA THR A 37 -0.63 -14.35 -8.86
C THR A 37 0.08 -15.70 -8.99
N LYS A 38 1.41 -15.73 -8.90
CA LYS A 38 2.23 -16.95 -8.91
C LYS A 38 2.73 -17.35 -7.52
N MET A 39 2.39 -16.57 -6.50
CA MET A 39 2.75 -16.82 -5.11
C MET A 39 1.58 -17.45 -4.34
N ARG A 40 1.90 -18.36 -3.43
CA ARG A 40 1.04 -18.82 -2.35
C ARG A 40 1.08 -17.75 -1.26
N ILE A 41 -0.07 -17.13 -1.02
CA ILE A 41 -0.27 -16.12 0.04
C ILE A 41 -1.55 -16.52 0.72
N GLU A 42 -1.41 -17.13 1.90
CA GLU A 42 -2.54 -17.60 2.68
C GLU A 42 -3.16 -16.45 3.48
N PRO A 43 -4.49 -16.48 3.71
CA PRO A 43 -5.16 -15.49 4.53
C PRO A 43 -4.51 -15.36 5.91
N CYS A 44 -4.42 -14.12 6.40
CA CYS A 44 -3.93 -13.87 7.75
C CYS A 44 -4.84 -14.54 8.79
N LYS A 45 -4.24 -15.27 9.73
CA LYS A 45 -4.96 -15.89 10.86
C LYS A 45 -5.25 -14.93 12.02
N ALA A 46 -4.82 -13.67 11.92
CA ALA A 46 -4.93 -12.66 12.99
C ALA A 46 -4.44 -13.16 14.36
N CYS A 47 -3.40 -14.01 14.38
CA CYS A 47 -2.83 -14.54 15.63
C CYS A 47 -1.94 -13.51 16.35
N TYR A 48 -1.57 -12.42 15.66
CA TYR A 48 -0.76 -11.30 16.15
C TYR A 48 0.64 -11.68 16.64
N ALA A 49 1.12 -12.91 16.40
CA ALA A 49 2.43 -13.37 16.85
C ALA A 49 3.58 -12.47 16.35
N CYS A 50 3.50 -12.00 15.10
CA CYS A 50 4.49 -11.12 14.48
C CYS A 50 4.62 -9.75 15.16
N LEU A 51 3.56 -9.25 15.80
CA LEU A 51 3.59 -8.01 16.55
C LEU A 51 4.34 -8.14 17.88
N TYR A 52 4.51 -9.37 18.37
CA TYR A 52 5.31 -9.69 19.55
C TYR A 52 6.73 -10.18 19.18
N GLY A 53 7.19 -9.90 17.95
CA GLY A 53 8.53 -10.26 17.49
C GLY A 53 8.73 -11.75 17.18
N LYS A 54 7.66 -12.52 16.99
CA LYS A 54 7.75 -13.91 16.53
C LYS A 54 7.64 -14.01 15.00
N GLU A 55 8.20 -15.05 14.43
CA GLU A 55 7.99 -15.38 13.02
C GLU A 55 6.54 -15.77 12.74
N CYS A 56 6.11 -15.61 11.49
CA CYS A 56 4.78 -16.06 11.07
C CYS A 56 4.73 -17.58 11.07
N GLU A 57 3.67 -18.16 11.63
CA GLU A 57 3.47 -19.64 11.61
C GLU A 57 2.90 -20.17 10.27
N ILE A 58 2.64 -19.27 9.32
CA ILE A 58 2.04 -19.63 8.04
C ILE A 58 3.18 -19.88 7.06
N ASP A 59 3.30 -21.12 6.59
CA ASP A 59 4.25 -21.53 5.55
C ASP A 59 3.73 -21.12 4.16
N ASP A 60 4.13 -19.94 3.71
CA ASP A 60 3.79 -19.39 2.40
C ASP A 60 4.87 -18.43 1.89
N ASP A 61 4.66 -17.84 0.71
CA ASP A 61 5.72 -17.12 -0.01
C ASP A 61 5.87 -15.65 0.44
N VAL A 62 5.24 -15.25 1.57
CA VAL A 62 5.30 -13.86 2.05
C VAL A 62 6.72 -13.47 2.45
N ASP A 63 7.48 -14.37 3.06
CA ASP A 63 8.87 -14.10 3.45
C ASP A 63 9.78 -13.90 2.24
N GLU A 64 9.52 -14.60 1.12
CA GLU A 64 10.22 -14.34 -0.16
C GLU A 64 9.92 -12.93 -0.66
N ILE A 65 8.65 -12.49 -0.59
CA ILE A 65 8.25 -11.14 -1.00
C ILE A 65 8.99 -10.08 -0.16
N LEU A 66 9.03 -10.25 1.16
CA LEU A 66 9.71 -9.33 2.07
C LEU A 66 11.22 -9.28 1.79
N THR A 67 11.85 -10.45 1.59
CA THR A 67 13.27 -10.55 1.24
C THR A 67 13.59 -9.78 -0.04
N LYS A 68 12.76 -9.93 -1.08
CA LYS A 68 12.96 -9.22 -2.35
C LYS A 68 12.79 -7.72 -2.24
N ILE A 69 11.89 -7.25 -1.37
CA ILE A 69 11.76 -5.82 -1.08
C ILE A 69 13.06 -5.32 -0.42
N ASP A 70 13.61 -6.08 0.53
CA ASP A 70 14.81 -5.72 1.27
C ASP A 70 16.04 -5.56 0.35
N GLU A 71 16.19 -6.47 -0.61
CA GLU A 71 17.26 -6.46 -1.61
C GLU A 71 17.13 -5.36 -2.67
N SER A 72 15.96 -4.75 -2.83
CA SER A 72 15.71 -3.73 -3.86
C SER A 72 16.17 -2.33 -3.42
N ASP A 73 16.46 -1.43 -4.35
CA ASP A 73 16.70 0.00 -4.05
C ASP A 73 15.38 0.80 -4.08
N ALA A 74 14.44 0.38 -4.94
CA ALA A 74 13.15 1.01 -5.12
C ALA A 74 12.08 -0.03 -5.49
N VAL A 75 10.83 0.30 -5.17
CA VAL A 75 9.66 -0.57 -5.38
C VAL A 75 8.65 0.10 -6.30
N ILE A 76 8.11 -0.66 -7.24
CA ILE A 76 6.95 -0.26 -8.05
C ILE A 76 5.81 -1.22 -7.70
N ILE A 77 4.73 -0.72 -7.11
CA ILE A 77 3.49 -1.50 -6.96
C ILE A 77 2.61 -1.17 -8.15
N SER A 78 2.42 -2.13 -9.07
CA SER A 78 1.69 -1.92 -10.32
C SER A 78 0.65 -3.02 -10.50
N SER A 79 -0.64 -2.70 -10.32
CA SER A 79 -1.69 -3.70 -10.22
C SER A 79 -3.01 -3.26 -10.86
N PRO A 80 -3.80 -4.18 -11.45
CA PRO A 80 -5.10 -3.87 -12.01
C PRO A 80 -6.17 -3.63 -10.93
N VAL A 81 -7.22 -2.92 -11.32
CA VAL A 81 -8.46 -2.73 -10.58
C VAL A 81 -9.49 -3.76 -11.01
N TYR A 82 -10.02 -4.55 -10.06
CA TYR A 82 -11.14 -5.47 -10.27
C TYR A 82 -12.29 -5.11 -9.31
N PHE A 83 -13.48 -4.86 -9.86
CA PHE A 83 -14.66 -4.43 -9.10
C PHE A 83 -14.40 -3.24 -8.15
N LEU A 84 -13.89 -2.14 -8.72
CA LEU A 84 -13.64 -0.86 -8.02
C LEU A 84 -12.54 -0.89 -6.95
N ASP A 85 -11.90 -2.04 -6.71
CA ASP A 85 -10.85 -2.22 -5.71
C ASP A 85 -9.65 -3.00 -6.26
N ALA A 86 -8.64 -3.18 -5.41
CA ALA A 86 -7.49 -4.02 -5.68
C ALA A 86 -7.89 -5.50 -5.82
N THR A 87 -7.03 -6.25 -6.50
CA THR A 87 -7.22 -7.71 -6.65
C THR A 87 -7.15 -8.44 -5.30
N SER A 88 -7.79 -9.61 -5.21
CA SER A 88 -7.73 -10.47 -4.03
C SER A 88 -6.29 -10.85 -3.64
N LYS A 89 -5.41 -11.09 -4.60
CA LYS A 89 -3.99 -11.40 -4.35
C LYS A 89 -3.24 -10.24 -3.71
N LEU A 90 -3.51 -9.01 -4.15
CA LEU A 90 -2.91 -7.83 -3.54
C LEU A 90 -3.45 -7.60 -2.13
N LYS A 91 -4.76 -7.78 -1.95
CA LYS A 91 -5.42 -7.67 -0.64
C LYS A 91 -4.92 -8.73 0.33
N ALA A 92 -4.66 -9.95 -0.13
CA ALA A 92 -4.08 -11.03 0.69
C ALA A 92 -2.69 -10.65 1.23
N LEU A 93 -1.83 -10.02 0.42
CA LEU A 93 -0.55 -9.49 0.89
C LEU A 93 -0.75 -8.33 1.88
N LEU A 94 -1.70 -7.42 1.61
CA LEU A 94 -2.03 -6.32 2.51
C LEU A 94 -2.46 -6.83 3.90
N ASP A 95 -3.25 -7.90 3.96
CA ASP A 95 -3.69 -8.52 5.24
C ASP A 95 -2.53 -9.14 6.04
N ARG A 96 -1.38 -9.35 5.39
CA ARG A 96 -0.15 -9.87 5.98
C ARG A 96 0.92 -8.79 6.23
N ALA A 97 0.64 -7.52 5.90
CA ALA A 97 1.64 -6.45 5.87
C ALA A 97 2.25 -6.10 7.23
N PHE A 98 1.62 -6.50 8.36
CA PHE A 98 2.27 -6.36 9.68
C PHE A 98 3.61 -7.09 9.79
N LEU A 99 3.90 -8.08 8.93
CA LEU A 99 5.22 -8.70 8.87
C LEU A 99 6.32 -7.72 8.44
N ALA A 100 6.00 -6.70 7.64
CA ALA A 100 6.95 -5.70 7.18
C ALA A 100 7.51 -4.80 8.30
N LEU A 101 6.87 -4.78 9.47
CA LEU A 101 7.32 -3.97 10.61
C LEU A 101 8.69 -4.39 11.12
N GLN A 102 9.01 -5.69 11.02
CA GLN A 102 10.34 -6.22 11.35
C GLN A 102 11.42 -5.74 10.36
N HIS A 103 11.00 -5.24 9.19
CA HIS A 103 11.86 -4.69 8.14
C HIS A 103 11.76 -3.17 8.01
N MET A 104 11.03 -2.49 8.90
CA MET A 104 10.68 -1.08 8.76
C MET A 104 11.90 -0.17 8.57
N ASP A 105 13.00 -0.43 9.28
CA ASP A 105 14.23 0.35 9.16
C ASP A 105 14.74 0.33 7.71
N SER A 106 14.72 -0.83 7.05
CA SER A 106 15.11 -0.95 5.64
C SER A 106 14.06 -0.39 4.68
N PHE A 107 12.80 -0.79 4.85
CA PHE A 107 11.72 -0.52 3.90
C PHE A 107 11.37 0.98 3.84
N SER A 108 11.45 1.69 4.97
CA SER A 108 11.19 3.14 5.04
C SER A 108 12.14 4.00 4.22
N ARG A 109 13.30 3.45 3.81
CA ARG A 109 14.26 4.14 2.94
C ARG A 109 14.04 3.82 1.46
N LYS A 110 13.27 2.79 1.13
CA LYS A 110 13.03 2.35 -0.26
C LYS A 110 12.02 3.29 -0.90
N LYS A 111 12.44 3.96 -1.98
CA LYS A 111 11.55 4.82 -2.78
C LYS A 111 10.48 3.95 -3.43
N CYS A 112 9.23 4.39 -3.38
CA CYS A 112 8.10 3.63 -3.91
C CYS A 112 7.19 4.49 -4.78
N VAL A 113 6.74 3.93 -5.90
CA VAL A 113 5.65 4.48 -6.70
C VAL A 113 4.54 3.45 -6.87
N VAL A 114 3.30 3.91 -6.82
CA VAL A 114 2.10 3.08 -6.93
C VAL A 114 1.41 3.40 -8.24
N LEU A 115 1.12 2.39 -9.05
CA LEU A 115 0.46 2.49 -10.35
C LEU A 115 -0.82 1.65 -10.34
N THR A 116 -1.97 2.31 -10.42
CA THR A 116 -3.30 1.68 -10.39
C THR A 116 -3.90 1.66 -11.79
N HIS A 117 -4.14 0.48 -12.36
CA HIS A 117 -4.60 0.34 -13.74
C HIS A 117 -6.09 0.03 -13.80
N HIS A 118 -6.88 0.94 -14.37
CA HIS A 118 -8.32 0.76 -14.57
C HIS A 118 -8.68 0.71 -16.06
N GLY A 119 -9.72 -0.06 -16.40
CA GLY A 119 -10.19 -0.24 -17.77
C GLY A 119 -11.30 0.73 -18.20
N PHE A 120 -11.92 1.43 -17.25
CA PHE A 120 -13.03 2.37 -17.48
C PHE A 120 -12.76 3.64 -16.69
N ALA A 121 -12.98 4.81 -17.29
CA ALA A 121 -12.71 6.10 -16.64
C ALA A 121 -13.58 6.30 -15.38
N GLU A 122 -14.83 5.86 -15.44
CA GLU A 122 -15.80 5.90 -14.35
C GLU A 122 -15.55 4.78 -13.31
N GLY A 123 -14.85 3.71 -13.72
CA GLY A 123 -14.57 2.52 -12.92
C GLY A 123 -13.33 2.62 -12.03
N ARG A 124 -12.84 3.83 -11.77
CA ARG A 124 -11.65 4.07 -10.92
C ARG A 124 -11.82 3.57 -9.49
N GLY A 125 -13.05 3.65 -8.95
CA GLY A 125 -13.38 3.15 -7.61
C GLY A 125 -12.52 3.78 -6.50
N TRP A 126 -12.05 2.96 -5.58
CA TRP A 126 -11.14 3.33 -4.49
C TRP A 126 -9.86 2.48 -4.47
N ALA A 127 -9.61 1.69 -5.52
CA ALA A 127 -8.46 0.80 -5.61
C ALA A 127 -7.12 1.53 -5.41
N SER A 128 -7.00 2.78 -5.85
CA SER A 128 -5.78 3.58 -5.65
C SER A 128 -5.48 3.82 -4.17
N ALA A 129 -6.50 3.95 -3.32
CA ALA A 129 -6.34 4.01 -1.88
C ALA A 129 -5.89 2.67 -1.29
N THR A 130 -6.42 1.55 -1.79
CA THR A 130 -6.02 0.20 -1.33
C THR A 130 -4.59 -0.16 -1.75
N HIS A 131 -4.19 0.17 -2.98
CA HIS A 131 -2.82 -0.01 -3.45
C HIS A 131 -1.83 0.86 -2.66
N LEU A 132 -2.20 2.11 -2.40
CA LEU A 132 -1.43 3.01 -1.53
C LEU A 132 -1.34 2.46 -0.10
N MET A 133 -2.43 1.92 0.43
CA MET A 133 -2.44 1.31 1.77
C MET A 133 -1.45 0.15 1.84
N LEU A 134 -1.38 -0.73 0.83
CA LEU A 134 -0.36 -1.77 0.79
C LEU A 134 1.05 -1.18 0.87
N ALA A 135 1.36 -0.19 0.02
CA ALA A 135 2.68 0.43 0.00
C ALA A 135 3.08 0.98 1.37
N ARG A 136 2.14 1.65 2.04
CA ARG A 136 2.35 2.24 3.36
C ARG A 136 2.40 1.21 4.48
N ALA A 137 1.59 0.16 4.42
CA ALA A 137 1.61 -0.94 5.38
C ALA A 137 2.91 -1.75 5.27
N LEU A 138 3.49 -1.82 4.07
CA LEU A 138 4.87 -2.27 3.84
C LEU A 138 5.92 -1.23 4.25
N CYS A 139 5.55 -0.17 4.96
CA CYS A 139 6.46 0.88 5.44
C CYS A 139 7.26 1.60 4.34
N LEU A 140 6.86 1.55 3.06
CA LEU A 140 7.64 2.12 1.96
C LEU A 140 7.53 3.65 1.90
N ASN A 141 8.59 4.30 1.39
CA ASN A 141 8.57 5.74 1.12
C ASN A 141 7.83 6.03 -0.20
N VAL A 142 6.51 6.20 -0.13
CA VAL A 142 5.68 6.45 -1.32
C VAL A 142 5.82 7.88 -1.81
N LEU A 143 6.34 8.01 -3.03
CA LEU A 143 6.62 9.27 -3.72
C LEU A 143 5.55 9.64 -4.76
N ALA A 144 4.87 8.66 -5.34
CA ALA A 144 3.79 8.89 -6.29
C ALA A 144 2.71 7.81 -6.17
N ASN A 145 1.45 8.20 -6.38
CA ASN A 145 0.30 7.32 -6.52
C ASN A 145 -0.42 7.71 -7.80
N ILE A 146 -0.34 6.92 -8.86
CA ILE A 146 -0.76 7.31 -10.21
C ILE A 146 -1.80 6.34 -10.74
N GLU A 147 -2.90 6.89 -11.22
CA GLU A 147 -3.95 6.13 -11.88
C GLU A 147 -3.78 6.16 -13.40
N ILE A 148 -3.83 4.98 -14.01
CA ILE A 148 -3.57 4.74 -15.43
C ILE A 148 -4.84 4.14 -16.05
N HIS A 149 -5.36 4.83 -17.07
CA HIS A 149 -6.46 4.31 -17.89
C HIS A 149 -5.88 3.52 -19.06
N ALA A 150 -6.01 2.20 -19.01
CA ALA A 150 -5.51 1.31 -20.05
C ALA A 150 -6.39 0.06 -20.15
N THR A 151 -7.35 0.09 -21.08
CA THR A 151 -8.32 -0.97 -21.35
C THR A 151 -7.72 -2.06 -22.24
N LEU A 152 -7.06 -1.65 -23.32
CA LEU A 152 -6.49 -2.56 -24.31
C LEU A 152 -5.05 -2.96 -23.95
N PRO A 153 -4.57 -4.11 -24.45
CA PRO A 153 -3.18 -4.52 -24.28
C PRO A 153 -2.21 -3.42 -24.75
N ALA A 154 -1.19 -3.16 -23.94
CA ALA A 154 -0.12 -2.18 -24.19
C ALA A 154 -0.55 -0.70 -24.26
N GLU A 155 -1.81 -0.34 -23.99
CA GLU A 155 -2.26 1.07 -23.99
C GLU A 155 -1.50 1.96 -23.00
N VAL A 156 -0.97 1.37 -21.93
CA VAL A 156 -0.15 2.08 -20.95
C VAL A 156 1.11 2.72 -21.54
N VAL A 157 1.64 2.16 -22.63
CA VAL A 157 2.83 2.71 -23.33
C VAL A 157 2.50 3.24 -24.72
N ALA A 158 1.28 3.00 -25.22
CA ALA A 158 0.83 3.50 -26.52
C ALA A 158 0.15 4.87 -26.46
N LYS A 159 -0.46 5.23 -25.32
CA LYS A 159 -1.10 6.54 -25.13
C LYS A 159 -0.10 7.55 -24.57
N LYS A 160 -0.01 8.73 -25.21
CA LYS A 160 0.88 9.83 -24.78
C LYS A 160 0.66 10.22 -23.31
N GLU A 161 -0.59 10.39 -22.90
CA GLU A 161 -0.96 10.73 -21.52
C GLU A 161 -0.47 9.71 -20.48
N ASN A 162 -0.46 8.42 -20.84
CA ASN A 162 0.03 7.38 -19.95
C ASN A 162 1.55 7.39 -19.89
N VAL A 163 2.23 7.65 -21.02
CA VAL A 163 3.68 7.82 -21.06
C VAL A 163 4.12 9.01 -20.19
N GLU A 164 3.43 10.15 -20.26
CA GLU A 164 3.71 11.31 -19.41
C GLU A 164 3.56 10.97 -17.90
N LYS A 165 2.52 10.20 -17.55
CA LYS A 165 2.34 9.67 -16.18
C LYS A 165 3.48 8.74 -15.74
N LEU A 166 3.96 7.88 -16.64
CA LEU A 166 5.10 6.99 -16.35
C LEU A 166 6.41 7.78 -16.20
N ASP A 167 6.59 8.83 -17.00
CA ASP A 167 7.73 9.75 -16.88
C ASP A 167 7.72 10.47 -15.52
N LEU A 168 6.55 10.93 -15.04
CA LEU A 168 6.41 11.50 -13.69
C LEU A 168 6.78 10.50 -12.60
N ALA A 169 6.34 9.24 -12.71
CA ALA A 169 6.73 8.18 -11.77
C ALA A 169 8.24 7.94 -11.77
N ALA A 170 8.87 7.91 -12.95
CA ALA A 170 10.31 7.75 -13.09
C ALA A 170 11.07 8.92 -12.47
N GLU A 171 10.62 10.15 -12.71
CA GLU A 171 11.22 11.37 -12.14
C GLU A 171 11.12 11.39 -10.61
N SER A 172 9.98 11.00 -10.04
CA SER A 172 9.84 10.86 -8.58
C SER A 172 10.83 9.84 -8.00
N LEU A 173 11.01 8.67 -8.63
CA LEU A 173 12.01 7.70 -8.18
C LEU A 173 13.44 8.24 -8.30
N LEU A 174 13.75 9.00 -9.35
CA LEU A 174 15.07 9.57 -9.57
C LEU A 174 15.37 10.68 -8.55
N SER A 175 14.57 11.74 -8.54
CA SER A 175 14.72 12.92 -7.69
C SER A 175 14.52 12.61 -6.20
N GLY A 176 13.62 11.67 -5.87
CA GLY A 176 13.13 11.49 -4.51
C GLY A 176 11.99 12.45 -4.14
N GLU A 177 11.57 13.32 -5.07
CA GLU A 177 10.51 14.29 -4.83
C GLU A 177 9.12 13.66 -4.99
N LYS A 178 8.22 14.07 -4.09
CA LYS A 178 6.85 13.58 -4.07
C LYS A 178 6.03 14.26 -5.17
N TYR A 179 5.39 13.47 -6.01
CA TYR A 179 4.40 13.93 -6.98
C TYR A 179 2.99 13.77 -6.39
N VAL A 180 2.25 14.88 -6.32
CA VAL A 180 0.85 14.93 -5.86
C VAL A 180 -0.03 15.23 -7.07
N ALA A 181 -0.89 14.29 -7.44
CA ALA A 181 -1.87 14.50 -8.50
C ALA A 181 -3.14 15.19 -7.98
N ASP A 182 -3.91 15.78 -8.89
CA ASP A 182 -5.21 16.37 -8.57
C ASP A 182 -6.14 15.36 -7.88
N GLY A 183 -6.85 15.83 -6.85
CA GLY A 183 -7.75 14.98 -6.07
C GLY A 183 -7.08 14.13 -4.99
N GLN A 184 -5.77 14.28 -4.76
CA GLN A 184 -5.04 13.55 -3.74
C GLN A 184 -4.81 14.37 -2.47
N CYS A 185 -4.73 13.66 -1.35
CA CYS A 185 -4.26 14.23 -0.10
C CYS A 185 -2.79 14.65 -0.27
N PRO A 186 -2.43 15.94 -0.11
CA PRO A 186 -1.06 16.43 -0.30
C PRO A 186 -0.06 15.84 0.69
N VAL A 187 -0.54 15.30 1.82
CA VAL A 187 0.31 14.66 2.84
C VAL A 187 0.68 13.24 2.42
N CYS A 188 -0.31 12.39 2.12
CA CYS A 188 -0.10 10.94 1.99
C CYS A 188 -0.43 10.33 0.61
N LEU A 189 -0.98 11.12 -0.33
CA LEU A 189 -1.39 10.73 -1.69
C LEU A 189 -2.70 9.92 -1.78
N ASN A 190 -3.48 9.90 -0.71
CA ASN A 190 -4.77 9.20 -0.68
C ASN A 190 -5.85 9.91 -1.52
N THR A 191 -6.78 9.14 -2.08
CA THR A 191 -7.86 9.63 -2.95
C THR A 191 -9.25 9.53 -2.31
N VAL A 192 -9.37 8.89 -1.14
CA VAL A 192 -10.65 8.68 -0.42
C VAL A 192 -10.69 9.52 0.85
N PHE A 193 -11.82 10.18 1.14
CA PHE A 193 -11.95 11.04 2.31
C PHE A 193 -13.24 10.76 3.08
N ARG A 194 -13.22 10.97 4.39
CA ARG A 194 -14.42 11.01 5.23
C ARG A 194 -14.91 12.44 5.34
N CYS A 195 -16.21 12.66 5.13
CA CYS A 195 -16.80 13.97 5.38
C CYS A 195 -17.03 14.17 6.88
N SER A 196 -16.67 15.34 7.40
CA SER A 196 -16.92 15.75 8.78
C SER A 196 -17.35 17.22 8.80
N GLY A 197 -18.65 17.46 8.67
CA GLY A 197 -19.19 18.80 8.48
C GLY A 197 -18.75 19.39 7.13
N ASP A 198 -18.08 20.54 7.18
CA ASP A 198 -17.51 21.24 6.03
C ASP A 198 -16.08 20.80 5.68
N LYS A 199 -15.50 19.88 6.47
CA LYS A 199 -14.15 19.37 6.30
C LYS A 199 -14.12 17.97 5.72
N LEU A 200 -12.98 17.65 5.13
CA LEU A 200 -12.57 16.31 4.73
C LEU A 200 -11.53 15.78 5.73
N VAL A 201 -11.65 14.51 6.11
CA VAL A 201 -10.65 13.82 6.94
C VAL A 201 -10.07 12.67 6.14
N CYS A 202 -8.74 12.70 5.95
CA CYS A 202 -8.06 11.60 5.28
C CYS A 202 -8.03 10.37 6.21
N PRO A 203 -8.61 9.21 5.81
CA PRO A 203 -8.62 8.01 6.65
C PRO A 203 -7.23 7.37 6.79
N LEU A 204 -6.28 7.73 5.94
CA LEU A 204 -4.92 7.19 6.00
C LEU A 204 -4.05 8.01 6.98
N CYS A 205 -3.85 9.31 6.72
CA CYS A 205 -2.97 10.15 7.56
C CYS A 205 -3.68 10.97 8.62
N LEU A 206 -5.01 10.88 8.70
CA LEU A 206 -5.86 11.62 9.65
C LEU A 206 -5.82 13.15 9.51
N SER A 207 -5.21 13.68 8.44
CA SER A 207 -5.21 15.12 8.19
C SER A 207 -6.62 15.63 7.91
N GLU A 208 -6.93 16.81 8.45
CA GLU A 208 -8.13 17.58 8.15
C GLU A 208 -7.83 18.50 6.96
N LEU A 209 -8.71 18.50 5.97
CA LEU A 209 -8.59 19.28 4.75
C LEU A 209 -9.88 20.05 4.46
N ASP A 210 -9.77 21.14 3.72
CA ASP A 210 -10.93 21.80 3.12
C ASP A 210 -11.41 21.04 1.86
N LYS A 211 -12.50 21.53 1.26
CA LYS A 211 -13.08 20.97 0.01
C LYS A 211 -12.15 21.05 -1.21
N ASN A 212 -11.12 21.89 -1.16
CA ASN A 212 -10.11 22.04 -2.21
C ASN A 212 -8.84 21.22 -1.91
N LEU A 213 -8.88 20.37 -0.86
CA LEU A 213 -7.76 19.56 -0.39
C LEU A 213 -6.58 20.37 0.18
N SER A 214 -6.82 21.62 0.61
CA SER A 214 -5.85 22.38 1.40
C SER A 214 -5.78 21.81 2.80
N VAL A 215 -4.57 21.60 3.33
CA VAL A 215 -4.38 21.06 4.68
C VAL A 215 -4.76 22.12 5.71
N LEU A 216 -5.79 21.83 6.50
CA LEU A 216 -6.20 22.67 7.65
C LEU A 216 -5.42 22.27 8.91
N LYS A 217 -5.19 20.96 9.07
CA LYS A 217 -4.43 20.39 10.17
C LYS A 217 -3.81 19.08 9.74
N GLU A 218 -2.50 18.95 9.90
CA GLU A 218 -1.84 17.66 9.69
C GLU A 218 -2.23 16.67 10.79
N GLY A 219 -2.64 15.47 10.36
CA GLY A 219 -2.90 14.36 11.25
C GLY A 219 -1.63 13.59 11.57
N LYS A 220 -1.76 12.61 12.46
CA LYS A 220 -0.68 11.66 12.73
C LYS A 220 -0.90 10.40 11.92
N TRP A 221 0.14 9.99 11.20
CA TRP A 221 0.15 8.72 10.47
C TRP A 221 0.10 7.57 11.47
N TRP A 222 -1.02 6.84 11.51
CA TRP A 222 -1.23 5.70 12.43
C TRP A 222 -0.51 4.43 11.97
N LEU A 223 0.40 4.49 11.01
CA LEU A 223 1.33 3.40 10.71
C LEU A 223 2.77 3.94 10.70
N SER A 224 3.04 5.00 11.47
CA SER A 224 4.40 5.49 11.68
C SER A 224 5.12 4.58 12.67
N ARG A 225 6.45 4.63 12.67
CA ARG A 225 7.26 3.95 13.68
C ARG A 225 6.84 4.35 15.09
N GLU A 226 6.71 5.65 15.33
CA GLU A 226 6.31 6.22 16.62
C GLU A 226 4.94 5.70 17.06
N TRP A 227 3.95 5.73 16.16
CA TRP A 227 2.62 5.21 16.47
C TRP A 227 2.67 3.70 16.73
N PHE A 228 3.44 2.94 15.94
CA PHE A 228 3.56 1.51 16.12
C PHE A 228 4.18 1.15 17.47
N GLU A 229 5.26 1.85 17.85
CA GLU A 229 5.92 1.65 19.13
C GLU A 229 4.99 2.00 20.29
N GLU A 230 4.28 3.13 20.23
CA GLU A 230 3.29 3.54 21.22
C GLU A 230 2.11 2.55 21.31
N HIS A 231 1.52 2.19 20.18
CA HIS A 231 0.32 1.36 20.15
C HIS A 231 0.60 -0.09 20.54
N PHE A 232 1.63 -0.73 19.97
CA PHE A 232 1.85 -2.17 20.17
C PHE A 232 2.74 -2.50 21.37
N PHE A 233 3.72 -1.66 21.70
CA PHE A 233 4.60 -1.91 22.85
C PHE A 233 4.14 -1.24 24.14
N LYS A 234 3.11 -0.39 24.10
CA LYS A 234 2.51 0.19 25.31
C LYS A 234 1.01 -0.05 25.38
N GLU A 235 0.22 0.55 24.50
CA GLU A 235 -1.26 0.50 24.60
C GLU A 235 -1.81 -0.93 24.53
N LEU A 236 -1.30 -1.77 23.62
CA LEU A 236 -1.76 -3.16 23.47
C LEU A 236 -1.43 -4.01 24.70
N LEU A 237 -0.30 -3.75 25.36
CA LEU A 237 0.04 -4.42 26.62
C LEU A 237 -0.92 -3.99 27.74
N GLU A 238 -1.27 -2.71 27.80
CA GLU A 238 -2.27 -2.20 28.75
C GLU A 238 -3.66 -2.81 28.49
N LEU A 239 -4.08 -2.90 27.23
CA LEU A 239 -5.33 -3.55 26.81
C LEU A 239 -5.34 -5.04 27.14
N LYS A 240 -4.21 -5.74 27.02
CA LYS A 240 -4.07 -7.14 27.41
C LYS A 240 -4.30 -7.33 28.91
N GLU A 241 -3.74 -6.45 29.74
CA GLU A 241 -3.95 -6.48 31.19
C GLU A 241 -5.38 -6.08 31.56
N GLU A 242 -5.97 -5.10 30.87
CA GLU A 242 -7.39 -4.77 31.03
C GLU A 242 -8.30 -5.96 30.67
N PHE A 243 -8.05 -6.62 29.54
CA PHE A 243 -8.80 -7.80 29.13
C PHE A 243 -8.71 -8.90 30.19
N LYS A 244 -7.52 -9.18 30.76
CA LYS A 244 -7.38 -10.16 31.85
C LYS A 244 -8.23 -9.79 33.06
N ARG A 245 -8.27 -8.51 33.46
CA ARG A 245 -9.12 -8.03 34.58
C ARG A 245 -10.61 -8.16 34.28
N ARG A 246 -11.02 -7.86 33.05
CA ARG A 246 -12.43 -7.83 32.62
C ARG A 246 -12.92 -9.12 31.97
N LYS A 247 -12.08 -10.15 31.84
CA LYS A 247 -12.38 -11.37 31.07
C LYS A 247 -13.70 -12.01 31.45
N GLY A 248 -13.99 -12.11 32.75
CA GLY A 248 -15.25 -12.69 33.25
C GLY A 248 -16.49 -11.85 32.93
N GLU A 249 -16.37 -10.52 33.01
CA GLU A 249 -17.43 -9.57 32.63
C GLU A 249 -17.71 -9.64 31.12
N LEU A 250 -16.66 -9.55 30.30
CA LEU A 250 -16.76 -9.62 28.84
C LEU A 250 -17.33 -10.96 28.37
N LYS A 251 -16.94 -12.07 29.00
CA LYS A 251 -17.48 -13.40 28.67
C LYS A 251 -18.99 -13.46 28.95
N ARG A 252 -19.44 -12.97 30.12
CA ARG A 252 -20.87 -12.92 30.45
C ARG A 252 -21.66 -12.03 29.48
N ALA A 253 -21.10 -10.89 29.07
CA ALA A 253 -21.73 -10.01 28.08
C ALA A 253 -21.88 -10.70 26.72
N ALA A 254 -20.89 -11.50 26.30
CA ALA A 254 -20.96 -12.28 25.07
C ALA A 254 -21.96 -13.44 25.18
N GLU A 255 -21.99 -14.15 26.31
CA GLU A 255 -22.93 -15.24 26.57
C GLU A 255 -24.39 -14.76 26.61
N TRP A 256 -24.65 -13.51 26.99
CA TRP A 256 -25.99 -12.93 26.93
C TRP A 256 -26.52 -12.72 25.50
N LEU A 257 -25.63 -12.69 24.51
CA LEU A 257 -25.96 -12.48 23.10
C LEU A 257 -26.11 -13.79 22.29
N LEU A 258 -25.86 -14.95 22.90
CA LEU A 258 -25.90 -16.28 22.28
C LEU A 258 -27.06 -17.12 22.84
#